data_AF-A0A7J8ZEG4-F1
#
_entry.id   AF-A0A7J8ZEG4-F1
#
_cell.length_a   1.000
_cell.length_b   1.000
_cell.length_c   1.000
_cell.angle_alpha   90.00
_cell.angle_beta   90.00
_cell.angle_gamma   90.00
#
_symmetry.space_group_name_H-M   'P 1'
#
loop_
_entity.id
_entity.type
_entity.pdbx_description
1 polymer ?
#
loop_
_entity_poly.entity_id
_entity_poly.type
_entity_poly.pdbx_seq_one_letter_code
_entity_poly.pdbx_strand_id
1 'polypeptide(L)'
;AASSSTSLNTRKLDEETENLAHDRVPTELKKAIMHARVEKKLTQAQLAQLINEKPQIIQEYESGKAIPNQQIIGKLERALGAKLRGKK
;
A
#
# COMPACT_ATOMS: atom_id res chain seq x y z
N ALA A 1 15.30 33.16 27.87
CA ALA A 1 15.53 33.03 26.42
C ALA A 1 14.20 32.66 25.78
N ALA A 2 13.76 33.45 24.80
CA ALA A 2 12.44 33.34 24.18
C ALA A 2 12.35 32.19 23.17
N SER A 3 11.11 31.70 23.05
CA SER A 3 10.53 30.67 22.21
C SER A 3 11.14 30.45 20.81
N SER A 4 11.38 29.18 20.47
CA SER A 4 11.40 28.71 19.07
C SER A 4 10.40 27.57 18.90
N SER A 5 9.32 27.95 18.23
CA SER A 5 8.20 27.20 17.72
C SER A 5 8.63 26.13 16.72
N THR A 6 8.11 24.90 16.87
CA THR A 6 7.31 24.30 15.79
C THR A 6 6.29 23.33 16.38
N SER A 7 5.04 23.75 16.31
CA SER A 7 3.85 22.99 16.64
C SER A 7 3.71 21.74 15.76
N LEU A 8 3.52 20.60 16.40
CA LEU A 8 2.46 19.63 16.09
C LEU A 8 2.08 19.53 14.59
N ASN A 9 2.94 18.89 13.79
CA ASN A 9 2.53 18.42 12.47
C ASN A 9 1.80 17.07 12.60
N THR A 10 0.47 17.19 12.63
CA THR A 10 -0.48 16.31 11.93
C THR A 10 -0.60 14.88 12.50
N ARG A 11 -1.37 14.71 13.58
CA ARG A 11 -2.78 14.28 13.51
C ARG A 11 -3.04 13.13 12.52
N LYS A 12 -3.28 11.95 13.11
CA LYS A 12 -4.29 10.97 12.72
C LYS A 12 -4.12 10.30 11.35
N LEU A 13 -3.48 9.13 11.36
CA LEU A 13 -3.84 8.02 10.47
C LEU A 13 -3.99 6.77 11.34
N ASP A 14 -4.91 6.88 12.30
CA ASP A 14 -5.58 5.71 12.85
C ASP A 14 -6.71 5.40 11.84
N GLU A 15 -6.36 4.72 10.75
CA GLU A 15 -7.37 4.10 9.90
C GLU A 15 -7.72 2.76 10.54
N GLU A 16 -8.55 2.87 11.58
CA GLU A 16 -9.46 1.84 12.07
C GLU A 16 -10.15 1.19 10.87
N THR A 17 -9.78 -0.05 10.58
CA THR A 17 -10.64 -1.01 9.90
C THR A 17 -10.36 -2.34 10.55
N GLU A 18 -10.96 -2.51 11.73
CA GLU A 18 -11.40 -3.81 12.22
C GLU A 18 -12.36 -4.42 11.19
N ASN A 19 -11.81 -5.00 10.12
CA ASN A 19 -12.59 -5.97 9.34
C ASN A 19 -12.34 -7.33 9.97
N LEU A 20 -13.34 -7.81 10.70
CA LEU A 20 -13.41 -9.06 11.46
C LEU A 20 -13.42 -10.32 10.57
N ALA A 21 -12.58 -10.31 9.54
CA ALA A 21 -12.17 -11.45 8.74
C ALA A 21 -10.74 -11.13 8.29
N HIS A 22 -9.77 -11.98 8.61
CA HIS A 22 -8.47 -11.97 7.94
C HIS A 22 -8.65 -12.45 6.49
N ASP A 23 -9.49 -11.76 5.74
CA ASP A 23 -9.66 -11.99 4.32
C ASP A 23 -8.38 -11.51 3.66
N ARG A 24 -7.74 -12.45 2.97
CA ARG A 24 -6.52 -12.21 2.20
C ARG A 24 -6.78 -11.07 1.21
N VAL A 25 -5.72 -10.57 0.58
CA VAL A 25 -5.82 -9.52 -0.44
C VAL A 25 -7.00 -9.78 -1.41
N PRO A 26 -8.03 -8.90 -1.45
CA PRO A 26 -9.22 -9.13 -2.24
C PRO A 26 -8.89 -9.14 -3.73
N THR A 27 -9.74 -9.79 -4.52
CA THR A 27 -9.52 -9.94 -5.97
C THR A 27 -9.42 -8.59 -6.70
N GLU A 28 -10.10 -7.56 -6.21
CA GLU A 28 -9.99 -6.21 -6.76
C GLU A 28 -8.60 -5.60 -6.50
N LEU A 29 -8.10 -5.69 -5.26
CA LEU A 29 -6.79 -5.14 -4.87
C LEU A 29 -5.65 -5.81 -5.66
N LYS A 30 -5.65 -7.15 -5.77
CA LYS A 30 -4.59 -7.85 -6.53
C LYS A 30 -4.59 -7.49 -8.02
N LYS A 31 -5.78 -7.32 -8.62
CA LYS A 31 -5.91 -6.88 -10.01
C LYS A 31 -5.41 -5.44 -10.17
N ALA A 32 -5.80 -4.54 -9.27
CA ALA A 32 -5.37 -3.15 -9.31
C ALA A 32 -3.84 -3.01 -9.23
N ILE A 33 -3.18 -3.76 -8.33
CA ILE A 33 -1.72 -3.79 -8.22
C ILE A 33 -1.09 -4.26 -9.53
N MET A 34 -1.57 -5.38 -10.07
CA MET A 34 -1.04 -5.95 -11.32
C MET A 34 -1.21 -4.98 -12.51
N HIS A 35 -2.40 -4.41 -12.67
CA HIS A 35 -2.68 -3.43 -13.74
C HIS A 35 -1.77 -2.21 -13.62
N ALA A 36 -1.72 -1.57 -12.45
CA ALA A 36 -0.92 -0.37 -12.26
C ALA A 36 0.59 -0.66 -12.41
N ARG A 37 1.05 -1.86 -12.02
CA ARG A 37 2.44 -2.29 -12.26
C ARG A 37 2.74 -2.40 -13.75
N VAL A 38 1.85 -3.00 -14.54
CA VAL A 38 2.01 -3.14 -15.99
C VAL A 38 1.94 -1.78 -16.69
N GLU A 39 1.01 -0.90 -16.28
CA GLU A 39 0.90 0.46 -16.82
C GLU A 39 2.18 1.27 -16.60
N LYS A 40 2.80 1.13 -15.42
CA LYS A 40 4.10 1.74 -15.13
C LYS A 40 5.31 1.00 -15.71
N LYS A 41 5.10 -0.13 -16.39
CA LYS A 41 6.15 -0.99 -16.94
C LYS A 41 7.19 -1.40 -15.88
N LEU A 42 6.77 -1.57 -14.63
CA LEU A 42 7.63 -1.97 -13.52
C LEU A 42 7.65 -3.49 -13.38
N THR A 43 8.81 -4.06 -13.05
CA THR A 43 8.88 -5.47 -12.61
C THR A 43 8.48 -5.56 -11.13
N GLN A 44 8.10 -6.76 -10.66
CA GLN A 44 7.80 -6.98 -9.23
C GLN A 44 8.98 -6.58 -8.35
N ALA A 45 10.22 -6.88 -8.76
CA ALA A 45 11.42 -6.51 -8.04
C ALA A 45 11.63 -4.98 -8.00
N GLN A 46 11.40 -4.27 -9.11
CA GLN A 46 11.50 -2.81 -9.13
C GLN A 46 10.43 -2.16 -8.26
N LEU A 47 9.19 -2.65 -8.31
CA LEU A 47 8.13 -2.17 -7.43
C LEU A 47 8.47 -2.42 -5.95
N ALA A 48 9.00 -3.60 -5.63
CA ALA A 48 9.42 -3.95 -4.28
C ALA A 48 10.54 -3.02 -3.78
N GLN A 49 11.55 -2.74 -4.61
CA GLN A 49 12.61 -1.78 -4.31
C GLN A 49 12.05 -0.37 -4.06
N LEU A 50 11.11 0.10 -4.89
CA LEU A 50 10.48 1.42 -4.72
C LEU A 50 9.75 1.56 -3.38
N ILE A 51 9.09 0.50 -2.91
CA ILE A 51 8.39 0.49 -1.62
C ILE A 51 9.24 -0.01 -0.44
N ASN A 52 10.52 -0.31 -0.68
CA ASN A 52 11.43 -0.92 0.31
C ASN A 52 10.86 -2.21 0.92
N GLU A 53 10.33 -3.10 0.09
CA GLU A 53 9.84 -4.43 0.48
C GLU A 53 10.54 -5.53 -0.33
N LYS A 54 10.28 -6.78 0.03
CA LYS A 54 10.81 -7.94 -0.71
C LYS A 54 9.96 -8.24 -1.96
N PRO A 55 10.56 -8.68 -3.08
CA PRO A 55 9.81 -9.07 -4.28
C PRO A 55 8.75 -10.14 -4.02
N GLN A 56 9.02 -11.07 -3.09
CA GLN A 56 8.08 -12.11 -2.67
C GLN A 56 6.78 -11.51 -2.11
N ILE A 57 6.88 -10.41 -1.34
CA ILE A 57 5.69 -9.75 -0.80
C ILE A 57 4.80 -9.26 -1.95
N ILE A 58 5.36 -8.56 -2.94
CA ILE A 58 4.59 -8.11 -4.12
C ILE A 58 3.89 -9.29 -4.81
N GLN A 59 4.59 -10.41 -4.99
CA GLN A 59 4.02 -11.62 -5.58
C GLN A 59 2.86 -12.19 -4.76
N GLU A 60 2.96 -12.20 -3.43
CA GLU A 60 1.90 -12.66 -2.54
C GLU A 60 0.67 -11.74 -2.60
N TYR A 61 0.87 -10.43 -2.76
CA TYR A 61 -0.21 -9.47 -2.98
C TYR A 61 -0.88 -9.66 -4.34
N GLU A 62 -0.12 -9.76 -5.44
CA GLU A 62 -0.67 -9.98 -6.78
C GLU A 62 -1.36 -11.36 -6.92
N SER A 63 -0.96 -12.35 -6.12
CA SER A 63 -1.61 -13.66 -6.08
C SER A 63 -2.82 -13.75 -5.12
N GLY A 64 -3.03 -12.75 -4.26
CA GLY A 64 -4.09 -12.76 -3.26
C GLY A 64 -3.83 -13.68 -2.07
N LYS A 65 -2.56 -14.06 -1.83
CA LYS A 65 -2.14 -14.90 -0.69
C LYS A 65 -1.71 -14.07 0.52
N ALA A 66 -1.22 -12.84 0.28
CA ALA A 66 -0.77 -11.96 1.33
C ALA A 66 -1.91 -11.52 2.26
N ILE A 67 -1.54 -11.26 3.51
CA ILE A 67 -2.40 -10.55 4.46
C ILE A 67 -2.31 -9.05 4.14
N PRO A 68 -3.45 -8.36 3.96
CA PRO A 68 -3.46 -6.93 3.67
C PRO A 68 -2.81 -6.13 4.82
N ASN A 69 -1.69 -5.47 4.54
CA ASN A 69 -1.05 -4.53 5.46
C ASN A 69 -1.24 -3.10 4.94
N GLN A 70 -1.88 -2.25 5.75
CA GLN A 70 -2.20 -0.87 5.37
C GLN A 70 -0.97 -0.03 5.05
N GLN A 71 0.17 -0.30 5.70
CA GLN A 71 1.43 0.39 5.40
C GLN A 71 1.93 0.04 4.00
N ILE A 72 1.89 -1.24 3.63
CA ILE A 72 2.32 -1.72 2.31
C ILE A 72 1.36 -1.20 1.24
N ILE A 73 0.05 -1.27 1.48
CA ILE A 73 -0.97 -0.74 0.56
C ILE A 73 -0.73 0.76 0.33
N GLY A 74 -0.55 1.56 1.37
CA GLY A 74 -0.28 2.99 1.22
C GLY A 74 1.02 3.28 0.44
N LYS A 75 2.07 2.47 0.63
CA LYS A 75 3.29 2.58 -0.18
C LYS A 75 3.04 2.20 -1.65
N LEU A 76 2.30 1.12 -1.90
CA LEU A 76 1.92 0.68 -3.25
C LEU A 76 1.10 1.75 -3.97
N GLU A 77 0.12 2.36 -3.30
CA GLU A 77 -0.69 3.45 -3.87
C GLU A 77 0.17 4.64 -4.29
N ARG A 78 1.17 5.03 -3.48
CA ARG A 78 2.11 6.10 -3.83
C ARG A 78 3.05 5.71 -4.96
N ALA A 79 3.66 4.52 -4.90
CA ALA A 79 4.60 4.06 -5.92
C ALA A 79 3.92 3.84 -7.27
N LEU A 80 2.69 3.33 -7.26
CA LEU A 80 1.88 3.06 -8.45
C LEU A 80 1.05 4.26 -8.88
N GLY A 81 0.89 5.29 -8.04
CA GLY A 81 0.08 6.46 -8.34
C GLY A 81 -1.40 6.14 -8.58
N ALA A 82 -1.85 4.97 -8.12
CA ALA A 82 -3.20 4.46 -8.30
C ALA A 82 -3.86 4.30 -6.94
N LYS A 83 -5.14 4.64 -6.83
CA LYS A 83 -5.95 4.30 -5.65
C LYS A 83 -6.30 2.83 -5.75
N LEU A 84 -5.65 2.01 -4.94
CA LEU A 84 -5.80 0.57 -4.92
C LEU A 84 -6.96 0.14 -4.02
N ARG A 85 -7.40 1.04 -3.14
CA ARG A 85 -8.64 0.91 -2.38
C ARG A 85 -9.79 1.53 -3.17
N GLY A 86 -10.59 0.69 -3.81
CA GLY A 86 -11.84 1.11 -4.45
C GLY A 86 -12.79 1.66 -3.39
N LYS A 87 -13.02 2.97 -3.40
CA LYS A 87 -14.17 3.57 -2.74
C LYS A 87 -15.23 3.82 -3.81
N LYS A 88 -16.18 2.91 -3.89
CA LYS A 88 -17.56 3.24 -4.26
C LYS A 88 -18.44 2.68 -3.16
#